data_AF-A0A2E7HJP7-F1
#
_entry.id   AF-A0A2E7HJP7-F1
#
_cell.length_a   1.000
_cell.length_b   1.000
_cell.length_c   1.000
_cell.angle_alpha   90.00
_cell.angle_beta   90.00
_cell.angle_gamma   90.00
#
_symmetry.space_group_name_H-M   'P 1'
#
loop_
_entity.id
_entity.type
_entity.pdbx_description
1 polymer ?
#
loop_
_entity_poly.entity_id
_entity_poly.type
_entity_poly.pdbx_seq_one_letter_code
_entity_poly.pdbx_strand_id
1 'polypeptide(L)'
;MAYYDKRDTILIFRERLSALIEQNGGKQAAFARRIGVDHSTLSQLLTSPEARLPRTDTVASIALACQVSADWLLGLSQEDQANEAIVGPPLEIAAGETDPANERLRACHAEAAGYKVRYIPTTLSNLLKTEEVNVYEYQGSRSMSAELATRSAEANLAYSRRPETDTEICCSLQSLEAFAQGEGIWRGRPTDLRRAQLDQIATLADELYPTLRWFLFDARERYAPPLTIFGPLRAILYTGEVYFVFNNTEHIRILTEHFDSLIRSAQVRPTQIPELVAGLRDTIKE
;
A
#
# COMPACT_ATOMS: atom_id res chain seq x y z
N MET A 1 20.14 -30.37 -29.16
CA MET A 1 20.80 -29.87 -27.93
C MET A 1 21.74 -28.77 -28.36
N ALA A 2 21.30 -27.50 -28.27
CA ALA A 2 22.14 -26.37 -28.66
C ALA A 2 23.31 -26.27 -27.67
N TYR A 3 24.53 -26.25 -28.20
CA TYR A 3 25.74 -26.14 -27.41
C TYR A 3 25.80 -24.73 -26.80
N TYR A 4 25.88 -24.63 -25.48
CA TYR A 4 25.99 -23.38 -24.75
C TYR A 4 27.35 -22.73 -25.06
N ASP A 5 27.40 -21.75 -25.97
CA ASP A 5 28.62 -21.00 -26.25
C ASP A 5 28.72 -19.77 -25.34
N LYS A 6 29.73 -19.81 -24.47
CA LYS A 6 30.05 -18.74 -23.51
C LYS A 6 30.34 -17.40 -24.21
N ARG A 7 30.79 -17.41 -25.46
CA ARG A 7 31.07 -16.19 -26.23
C ARG A 7 29.80 -15.46 -26.61
N ASP A 8 28.74 -16.19 -26.95
CA ASP A 8 27.44 -15.61 -27.30
C ASP A 8 26.77 -14.96 -26.09
N THR A 9 26.86 -15.60 -24.92
CA THR A 9 26.39 -15.05 -23.63
C THR A 9 27.04 -13.69 -23.31
N ILE A 10 28.34 -13.54 -23.57
CA ILE A 10 29.08 -12.30 -23.31
C ILE A 10 28.64 -11.19 -24.27
N LEU A 11 28.41 -11.51 -25.54
CA LEU A 11 27.95 -10.55 -26.54
C LEU A 11 26.54 -10.05 -26.20
N ILE A 12 25.61 -10.97 -25.93
CA ILE A 12 24.23 -10.64 -25.55
C ILE A 12 24.19 -9.80 -24.28
N PHE A 13 24.99 -10.17 -23.26
CA PHE A 13 25.10 -9.40 -22.03
C PHE A 13 25.52 -7.95 -22.28
N ARG A 14 26.51 -7.71 -23.16
CA ARG A 14 26.97 -6.36 -23.48
C ARG A 14 25.96 -5.54 -24.24
N GLU A 15 25.31 -6.16 -25.21
CA GLU A 15 24.26 -5.51 -25.99
C GLU A 15 23.12 -5.05 -25.07
N ARG A 16 22.64 -5.95 -24.22
CA ARG A 16 21.58 -5.66 -23.24
C ARG A 16 22.02 -4.64 -22.20
N LEU A 17 23.24 -4.72 -21.69
CA LEU A 17 23.79 -3.73 -20.77
C LEU A 17 23.90 -2.33 -21.41
N SER A 18 24.30 -2.26 -22.68
CA SER A 18 24.40 -0.99 -23.40
C SER A 18 23.02 -0.36 -23.61
N ALA A 19 22.04 -1.17 -24.01
CA ALA A 19 20.64 -0.73 -24.14
C ALA A 19 20.07 -0.24 -22.80
N LEU A 20 20.35 -0.93 -21.69
CA LEU A 20 19.94 -0.51 -20.35
C LEU A 20 20.58 0.83 -19.96
N ILE A 21 21.85 1.06 -20.28
CA ILE A 21 22.51 2.34 -20.00
C ILE A 21 21.84 3.47 -20.78
N GLU A 22 21.50 3.25 -22.06
CA GLU A 22 20.80 4.23 -22.90
C GLU A 22 19.40 4.57 -22.36
N GLN A 23 18.59 3.54 -22.04
CA GLN A 23 17.26 3.71 -21.47
C GLN A 23 17.28 4.48 -20.14
N ASN A 24 18.37 4.39 -19.38
CA ASN A 24 18.55 5.05 -18.09
C ASN A 24 19.35 6.35 -18.17
N GLY A 25 19.29 7.05 -19.32
CA GLY A 25 19.83 8.40 -19.48
C GLY A 25 21.29 8.46 -19.93
N GLY A 26 21.86 7.35 -20.41
CA GLY A 26 23.10 7.28 -21.20
C GLY A 26 24.42 7.57 -20.47
N LYS A 27 24.40 8.14 -19.26
CA LYS A 27 25.61 8.54 -18.55
C LYS A 27 26.17 7.37 -17.72
N GLN A 28 27.23 6.72 -18.22
CA GLN A 28 27.89 5.57 -17.56
C GLN A 28 28.26 5.83 -16.08
N ALA A 29 28.80 7.01 -15.75
CA ALA A 29 29.14 7.37 -14.37
C ALA A 29 27.92 7.53 -13.44
N ALA A 30 26.76 7.90 -13.96
CA ALA A 30 25.52 7.93 -13.18
C ALA A 30 24.97 6.51 -12.99
N PHE A 31 25.01 5.70 -14.04
CA PHE A 31 24.59 4.30 -14.00
C PHE A 31 25.43 3.46 -13.03
N ALA A 32 26.75 3.59 -13.08
CA ALA A 32 27.69 2.92 -12.18
C ALA A 32 27.38 3.18 -10.70
N ARG A 33 27.13 4.46 -10.35
CA ARG A 33 26.73 4.84 -8.99
C ARG A 33 25.40 4.23 -8.59
N ARG A 34 24.42 4.16 -9.50
CA ARG A 34 23.10 3.59 -9.23
C ARG A 34 23.15 2.09 -8.95
N ILE A 35 24.00 1.35 -9.65
CA ILE A 35 24.16 -0.10 -9.49
C ILE A 35 25.18 -0.48 -8.39
N GLY A 36 25.83 0.50 -7.75
CA GLY A 36 26.83 0.26 -6.70
C GLY A 36 28.14 -0.33 -7.20
N VAL A 37 28.52 -0.06 -8.46
CA VAL A 37 29.73 -0.61 -9.10
C VAL A 37 30.68 0.52 -9.51
N ASP A 38 31.98 0.27 -9.44
CA ASP A 38 32.98 1.25 -9.87
C ASP A 38 32.87 1.57 -11.37
N HIS A 39 33.08 2.84 -11.72
CA HIS A 39 33.05 3.30 -13.12
C HIS A 39 34.04 2.55 -14.02
N SER A 40 35.24 2.24 -13.49
CA SER A 40 36.25 1.44 -14.19
C SER A 40 35.76 0.03 -14.50
N THR A 41 35.05 -0.61 -13.56
CA THR A 41 34.47 -1.94 -13.73
C THR A 41 33.37 -1.92 -14.80
N LEU A 42 32.47 -0.93 -14.77
CA LEU A 42 31.43 -0.78 -15.80
C LEU A 42 32.02 -0.54 -17.19
N SER A 43 33.04 0.32 -17.30
CA SER A 43 33.74 0.59 -18.56
C SER A 43 34.44 -0.66 -19.11
N GLN A 44 35.10 -1.44 -18.24
CA GLN A 44 35.75 -2.70 -18.64
C GLN A 44 34.75 -3.73 -19.19
N LEU A 45 33.55 -3.81 -18.60
CA LEU A 45 32.50 -4.72 -19.06
C LEU A 45 31.99 -4.40 -20.47
N LEU A 46 32.00 -3.11 -20.86
CA LEU A 46 31.55 -2.64 -22.17
C LEU A 46 32.63 -2.71 -23.25
N THR A 47 33.88 -2.40 -22.90
CA THR A 47 34.92 -2.12 -23.91
C THR A 47 35.89 -3.29 -24.16
N SER A 48 36.08 -4.23 -23.22
CA SER A 48 37.12 -5.24 -23.34
C SER A 48 36.71 -6.41 -24.25
N PRO A 49 37.36 -6.69 -25.39
CA PRO A 49 36.99 -7.80 -26.28
C PRO A 49 37.04 -9.17 -25.59
N GLU A 50 37.90 -9.32 -24.58
CA GLU A 50 38.09 -10.55 -23.79
C GLU A 50 37.37 -10.53 -22.43
N ALA A 51 36.51 -9.53 -22.17
CA ALA A 51 35.90 -9.41 -20.84
C ALA A 51 35.09 -10.66 -20.47
N ARG A 52 35.39 -11.19 -19.29
CA ARG A 52 34.62 -12.26 -18.66
C ARG A 52 33.26 -11.72 -18.24
N LEU A 53 32.29 -12.63 -18.11
CA LEU A 53 31.05 -12.29 -17.42
C LEU A 53 31.36 -11.71 -16.04
N PRO A 54 30.64 -10.67 -15.61
CA PRO A 54 30.81 -10.12 -14.29
C PRO A 54 30.44 -11.14 -13.22
N ARG A 55 30.85 -10.86 -11.99
CA ARG A 55 30.44 -11.65 -10.83
C ARG A 55 28.92 -11.60 -10.65
N THR A 56 28.36 -12.65 -10.07
CA THR A 56 26.91 -12.81 -9.89
C THR A 56 26.28 -11.65 -9.11
N ASP A 57 27.01 -11.09 -8.13
CA ASP A 57 26.61 -9.90 -7.37
C ASP A 57 26.37 -8.67 -8.28
N THR A 58 27.23 -8.47 -9.27
CA THR A 58 27.17 -7.38 -10.23
C THR A 58 26.02 -7.58 -11.21
N VAL A 59 25.83 -8.82 -11.70
CA VAL A 59 24.68 -9.18 -12.54
C VAL A 59 23.37 -8.94 -11.79
N ALA A 60 23.28 -9.39 -10.53
CA ALA A 60 22.11 -9.17 -9.68
C ALA A 60 21.87 -7.68 -9.41
N SER A 61 22.93 -6.90 -9.17
CA SER A 61 22.81 -5.45 -8.93
C SER A 61 22.30 -4.70 -10.16
N ILE A 62 22.76 -5.07 -11.36
CA ILE A 62 22.25 -4.51 -12.62
C ILE A 62 20.79 -4.91 -12.84
N ALA A 63 20.47 -6.20 -12.65
CA ALA A 63 19.13 -6.73 -12.81
C ALA A 63 18.12 -6.03 -11.88
N LEU A 64 18.44 -5.90 -10.59
CA LEU A 64 17.60 -5.21 -9.61
C LEU A 64 17.43 -3.72 -9.94
N ALA A 65 18.53 -3.02 -10.25
CA ALA A 65 18.49 -1.59 -10.54
C ALA A 65 17.77 -1.25 -11.84
N CYS A 66 17.68 -2.21 -12.78
CA CYS A 66 17.04 -2.02 -14.08
C CYS A 66 15.71 -2.79 -14.21
N GLN A 67 15.27 -3.50 -13.16
CA GLN A 67 14.04 -4.30 -13.14
C GLN A 67 13.96 -5.35 -14.26
N VAL A 68 15.09 -5.98 -14.59
CA VAL A 68 15.17 -7.05 -15.61
C VAL A 68 15.54 -8.38 -14.97
N SER A 69 15.27 -9.49 -15.65
CA SER A 69 15.71 -10.80 -15.17
C SER A 69 17.23 -10.97 -15.34
N ALA A 70 17.89 -11.66 -14.40
CA ALA A 70 19.30 -12.03 -14.55
C ALA A 70 19.48 -12.99 -15.74
N ASP A 71 18.51 -13.87 -15.99
CA ASP A 71 18.50 -14.81 -17.10
C ASP A 71 18.43 -14.09 -18.45
N TRP A 72 17.62 -13.04 -18.56
CA TRP A 72 17.64 -12.16 -19.73
C TRP A 72 18.93 -11.38 -19.81
N LEU A 73 19.42 -10.80 -18.72
CA LEU A 73 20.68 -10.07 -18.80
C LEU A 73 21.84 -10.96 -19.31
N LEU A 74 21.78 -12.27 -19.01
CA LEU A 74 22.73 -13.28 -19.48
C LEU A 74 22.35 -13.96 -20.82
N GLY A 75 21.26 -13.59 -21.48
CA GLY A 75 20.86 -14.21 -22.75
C GLY A 75 20.27 -15.62 -22.64
N LEU A 76 19.92 -16.06 -21.43
CA LEU A 76 19.24 -17.33 -21.14
C LEU A 76 17.72 -17.25 -21.37
N SER A 77 17.15 -16.04 -21.33
CA SER A 77 15.75 -15.74 -21.65
C SER A 77 15.64 -14.62 -22.69
N GLN A 78 14.57 -14.62 -23.49
CA GLN A 78 14.24 -13.53 -24.43
C GLN A 78 13.30 -12.49 -23.85
N GLU A 79 12.68 -12.77 -22.70
CA GLU A 79 11.78 -11.85 -21.98
C GLU A 79 12.61 -10.98 -21.04
N ASP A 80 12.58 -9.66 -21.27
CA ASP A 80 13.38 -8.66 -20.54
C ASP A 80 12.98 -8.50 -19.08
N GLN A 81 11.72 -8.78 -18.77
CA GLN A 81 11.21 -8.67 -17.42
C GLN A 81 11.63 -9.85 -16.54
N ALA A 82 11.95 -9.54 -15.28
CA ALA A 82 12.11 -10.52 -14.20
C ALA A 82 10.82 -11.32 -14.01
N ASN A 83 10.67 -12.46 -14.72
CA ASN A 83 9.57 -13.42 -14.62
C ASN A 83 8.33 -12.83 -13.92
N GLU A 84 7.49 -12.13 -14.69
CA GLU A 84 6.17 -11.64 -14.25
C GLU A 84 5.29 -12.75 -13.63
N ALA A 85 5.66 -14.02 -13.81
CA ALA A 85 4.99 -15.18 -13.25
C ALA A 85 5.12 -15.35 -11.72
N ILE A 86 6.05 -14.66 -11.03
CA ILE A 86 6.24 -14.84 -9.57
C ILE A 86 6.02 -13.54 -8.77
N VAL A 87 6.27 -12.38 -9.37
CA VAL A 87 6.04 -11.07 -8.73
C VAL A 87 5.29 -10.20 -9.73
N GLY A 88 4.04 -9.85 -9.42
CA GLY A 88 3.20 -9.03 -10.29
C GLY A 88 3.80 -7.65 -10.60
N PRO A 89 3.19 -6.87 -11.50
CA PRO A 89 3.78 -5.62 -11.98
C PRO A 89 4.06 -4.64 -10.81
N PRO A 90 5.11 -3.80 -10.92
CA PRO A 90 5.48 -2.83 -9.87
C PRO A 90 4.34 -1.89 -9.46
N LEU A 91 3.49 -1.55 -10.42
CA LEU A 91 2.24 -0.82 -10.28
C LEU A 91 1.19 -1.53 -11.14
N GLU A 92 0.07 -1.86 -10.52
CA GLU A 92 -1.12 -2.39 -11.19
C GLU A 92 -2.28 -1.41 -11.05
N ILE A 93 -3.04 -1.23 -12.11
CA ILE A 93 -4.31 -0.50 -12.08
C ILE A 93 -5.40 -1.55 -12.15
N ALA A 94 -6.23 -1.61 -11.12
CA ALA A 94 -7.33 -2.57 -11.07
C ALA A 94 -8.67 -1.82 -10.97
N ALA A 95 -9.67 -2.37 -11.66
CA ALA A 95 -11.02 -1.82 -11.72
C ALA A 95 -11.84 -2.27 -10.49
N GLY A 96 -12.73 -1.39 -10.04
CA GLY A 96 -13.60 -1.58 -8.88
C GLY A 96 -15.03 -2.03 -9.21
N GLU A 97 -15.40 -2.12 -10.49
CA GLU A 97 -16.81 -2.33 -10.89
C GLU A 97 -17.33 -3.76 -10.73
N THR A 98 -16.46 -4.75 -10.63
CA THR A 98 -16.83 -6.13 -10.29
C THR A 98 -15.51 -6.84 -10.07
N ASP A 99 -15.07 -6.98 -8.83
CA ASP A 99 -13.84 -7.73 -8.62
C ASP A 99 -13.91 -8.50 -7.31
N PRO A 100 -13.49 -9.77 -7.29
CA PRO A 100 -12.44 -10.31 -6.44
C PRO A 100 -11.59 -9.35 -5.59
N ALA A 101 -11.74 -8.03 -5.59
CA ALA A 101 -11.17 -7.08 -4.65
C ALA A 101 -11.44 -7.45 -3.18
N ASN A 102 -12.55 -8.10 -2.84
CA ASN A 102 -12.71 -8.65 -1.49
C ASN A 102 -11.85 -9.89 -1.25
N GLU A 103 -11.72 -10.79 -2.23
CA GLU A 103 -10.84 -11.96 -2.12
C GLU A 103 -9.37 -11.55 -2.13
N ARG A 104 -9.00 -10.60 -2.98
CA ARG A 104 -7.69 -10.00 -3.12
C ARG A 104 -7.33 -9.16 -1.90
N LEU A 105 -8.25 -8.36 -1.36
CA LEU A 105 -8.02 -7.63 -0.10
C LEU A 105 -7.87 -8.61 1.07
N ARG A 106 -8.70 -9.66 1.13
CA ARG A 106 -8.53 -10.75 2.11
C ARG A 106 -7.20 -11.48 1.92
N ALA A 107 -6.78 -11.73 0.70
CA ALA A 107 -5.48 -12.31 0.38
C ALA A 107 -4.35 -11.37 0.82
N CYS A 108 -4.45 -10.06 0.58
CA CYS A 108 -3.49 -9.08 1.10
C CYS A 108 -3.41 -9.14 2.63
N HIS A 109 -4.55 -9.21 3.33
CA HIS A 109 -4.58 -9.35 4.79
C HIS A 109 -3.96 -10.66 5.29
N ALA A 110 -4.18 -11.76 4.56
CA ALA A 110 -3.58 -13.06 4.87
C ALA A 110 -2.07 -13.08 4.63
N GLU A 111 -1.61 -12.51 3.50
CA GLU A 111 -0.19 -12.34 3.16
C GLU A 111 0.53 -11.42 4.15
N ALA A 112 -0.17 -10.41 4.66
CA ALA A 112 0.33 -9.45 5.64
C ALA A 112 0.31 -9.98 7.09
N ALA A 113 -0.05 -11.24 7.33
CA ALA A 113 -0.06 -11.80 8.68
C ALA A 113 1.32 -11.62 9.35
N GLY A 114 1.33 -11.05 10.56
CA GLY A 114 2.55 -10.71 11.31
C GLY A 114 3.23 -9.40 10.88
N TYR A 115 2.75 -8.76 9.82
CA TYR A 115 3.14 -7.39 9.48
C TYR A 115 2.11 -6.38 9.98
N LYS A 116 2.58 -5.16 10.21
CA LYS A 116 1.71 -4.03 10.51
C LYS A 116 0.92 -3.60 9.28
N VAL A 117 -0.39 -3.47 9.44
CA VAL A 117 -1.29 -2.89 8.43
C VAL A 117 -1.57 -1.43 8.77
N ARG A 118 -1.41 -0.54 7.79
CA ARG A 118 -1.71 0.89 7.94
C ARG A 118 -2.86 1.27 7.02
N TYR A 119 -3.79 2.08 7.50
CA TYR A 119 -5.03 2.34 6.79
C TYR A 119 -5.51 3.79 6.93
N ILE A 120 -5.89 4.41 5.81
CA ILE A 120 -6.56 5.71 5.71
C ILE A 120 -7.89 5.47 4.99
N PRO A 121 -9.03 5.51 5.70
CA PRO A 121 -10.35 5.36 5.08
C PRO A 121 -10.77 6.62 4.32
N THR A 122 -11.71 6.47 3.40
CA THR A 122 -12.39 7.58 2.73
C THR A 122 -13.26 8.39 3.68
N THR A 123 -13.86 7.73 4.67
CA THR A 123 -14.83 8.32 5.62
C THR A 123 -14.39 7.99 7.05
N LEU A 124 -15.21 7.30 7.83
CA LEU A 124 -14.76 6.62 9.05
C LEU A 124 -14.20 5.23 8.71
N SER A 125 -13.38 4.67 9.61
CA SER A 125 -12.87 3.31 9.43
C SER A 125 -14.00 2.30 9.53
N ASN A 126 -14.13 1.41 8.54
CA ASN A 126 -15.11 0.32 8.55
C ASN A 126 -14.93 -0.62 9.76
N LEU A 127 -13.70 -0.79 10.25
CA LEU A 127 -13.40 -1.55 11.47
C LEU A 127 -14.12 -1.03 12.71
N LEU A 128 -14.46 0.27 12.73
CA LEU A 128 -15.06 0.92 13.88
C LEU A 128 -16.56 1.19 13.69
N LYS A 129 -17.12 0.94 12.50
CA LYS A 129 -18.51 1.25 12.17
C LYS A 129 -19.50 0.23 12.72
N THR A 130 -20.67 0.69 13.16
CA THR A 130 -21.82 -0.18 13.40
C THR A 130 -22.34 -0.69 12.05
N GLU A 131 -23.11 -1.78 12.08
CA GLU A 131 -23.76 -2.29 10.89
C GLU A 131 -24.66 -1.23 10.25
N GLU A 132 -25.42 -0.47 11.03
CA GLU A 132 -26.37 0.53 10.53
C GLU A 132 -25.68 1.68 9.80
N VAL A 133 -24.55 2.17 10.35
CA VAL A 133 -23.75 3.22 9.69
C VAL A 133 -23.13 2.68 8.41
N ASN A 134 -22.63 1.46 8.45
CA ASN A 134 -22.01 0.83 7.29
C ASN A 134 -23.04 0.63 6.17
N VAL A 135 -24.18 0.01 6.47
CA VAL A 135 -25.30 -0.17 5.54
C VAL A 135 -25.69 1.17 4.91
N TYR A 136 -25.81 2.22 5.73
CA TYR A 136 -26.18 3.54 5.24
C TYR A 136 -25.17 4.14 4.24
N GLU A 137 -23.87 4.08 4.52
CA GLU A 137 -22.85 4.60 3.60
C GLU A 137 -22.87 3.88 2.23
N TYR A 138 -23.36 2.63 2.20
CA TYR A 138 -23.43 1.82 0.98
C TYR A 138 -24.83 1.71 0.35
N GLN A 139 -25.88 2.29 0.95
CA GLN A 139 -27.27 2.22 0.44
C GLN A 139 -27.44 2.78 -0.99
N GLY A 140 -26.53 3.65 -1.45
CA GLY A 140 -26.53 4.22 -2.81
C GLY A 140 -25.32 3.83 -3.66
N SER A 141 -24.46 2.92 -3.18
CA SER A 141 -23.26 2.54 -3.90
C SER A 141 -23.60 1.61 -5.07
N ARG A 142 -23.10 1.95 -6.27
CA ARG A 142 -23.22 1.09 -7.46
C ARG A 142 -22.15 0.00 -7.51
N SER A 143 -21.03 0.20 -6.81
CA SER A 143 -19.86 -0.67 -6.86
C SER A 143 -19.82 -1.71 -5.74
N MET A 144 -20.50 -1.49 -4.61
CA MET A 144 -20.49 -2.43 -3.48
C MET A 144 -21.83 -2.44 -2.73
N SER A 145 -22.39 -3.64 -2.52
CA SER A 145 -23.61 -3.78 -1.71
C SER A 145 -23.34 -3.59 -0.22
N ALA A 146 -24.35 -3.09 0.50
CA ALA A 146 -24.32 -2.93 1.94
C ALA A 146 -23.99 -4.25 2.69
N GLU A 147 -24.59 -5.37 2.26
CA GLU A 147 -24.35 -6.68 2.88
C GLU A 147 -22.90 -7.15 2.72
N LEU A 148 -22.30 -6.87 1.56
CA LEU A 148 -20.91 -7.23 1.29
C LEU A 148 -19.96 -6.35 2.12
N ALA A 149 -20.27 -5.06 2.23
CA ALA A 149 -19.53 -4.14 3.06
C ALA A 149 -19.56 -4.55 4.54
N THR A 150 -20.74 -4.95 5.05
CA THR A 150 -20.90 -5.37 6.46
C THR A 150 -20.11 -6.64 6.73
N ARG A 151 -20.23 -7.67 5.89
CA ARG A 151 -19.43 -8.89 6.03
C ARG A 151 -17.91 -8.63 5.98
N SER A 152 -17.48 -7.69 5.14
CA SER A 152 -16.07 -7.30 5.05
C SER A 152 -15.62 -6.60 6.35
N ALA A 153 -16.42 -5.68 6.88
CA ALA A 153 -16.16 -5.01 8.14
C ALA A 153 -16.07 -6.00 9.32
N GLU A 154 -17.01 -6.95 9.42
CA GLU A 154 -17.00 -8.00 10.44
C GLU A 154 -15.76 -8.90 10.33
N ALA A 155 -15.39 -9.31 9.12
CA ALA A 155 -14.20 -10.12 8.89
C ALA A 155 -12.92 -9.37 9.28
N ASN A 156 -12.84 -8.07 8.98
CA ASN A 156 -11.70 -7.25 9.34
C ASN A 156 -11.64 -7.05 10.86
N LEU A 157 -12.77 -6.81 11.53
CA LEU A 157 -12.83 -6.70 12.99
C LEU A 157 -12.42 -8.01 13.68
N ALA A 158 -12.90 -9.15 13.18
CA ALA A 158 -12.52 -10.47 13.66
C ALA A 158 -11.02 -10.75 13.45
N TYR A 159 -10.43 -10.25 12.36
CA TYR A 159 -8.99 -10.30 12.13
C TYR A 159 -8.24 -9.43 13.16
N SER A 160 -8.63 -8.17 13.35
CA SER A 160 -8.00 -7.23 14.30
C SER A 160 -8.06 -7.66 15.77
N ARG A 161 -8.93 -8.62 16.13
CA ARG A 161 -8.97 -9.23 17.47
C ARG A 161 -7.95 -10.36 17.66
N ARG A 162 -7.23 -10.77 16.62
CA ARG A 162 -6.22 -11.83 16.73
C ARG A 162 -4.92 -11.30 17.35
N PRO A 163 -4.23 -12.09 18.20
CA PRO A 163 -3.04 -11.64 18.93
C PRO A 163 -1.89 -11.12 18.06
N GLU A 164 -1.76 -11.63 16.85
CA GLU A 164 -0.67 -11.32 15.91
C GLU A 164 -0.90 -10.04 15.09
N THR A 165 -2.00 -9.31 15.33
CA THR A 165 -2.33 -8.12 14.53
C THR A 165 -1.74 -6.84 15.10
N ASP A 166 -1.28 -5.98 14.18
CA ASP A 166 -0.84 -4.62 14.48
C ASP A 166 -1.41 -3.70 13.39
N THR A 167 -2.32 -2.81 13.77
CA THR A 167 -3.06 -1.93 12.86
C THR A 167 -2.92 -0.48 13.29
N GLU A 168 -2.53 0.39 12.35
CA GLU A 168 -2.57 1.85 12.55
C GLU A 168 -3.58 2.46 11.57
N ILE A 169 -4.46 3.30 12.08
CA ILE A 169 -5.48 4.00 11.30
C ILE A 169 -5.24 5.50 11.41
N CYS A 170 -5.28 6.23 10.30
CA CYS A 170 -5.30 7.69 10.30
C CYS A 170 -6.60 8.18 9.64
N CYS A 171 -7.39 8.98 10.36
CA CYS A 171 -8.55 9.67 9.81
C CYS A 171 -8.41 11.18 10.00
N SER A 172 -9.17 11.97 9.23
CA SER A 172 -9.30 13.38 9.56
C SER A 172 -10.18 13.56 10.80
N LEU A 173 -9.81 14.49 11.67
CA LEU A 173 -10.65 14.91 12.79
C LEU A 173 -12.01 15.41 12.30
N GLN A 174 -12.00 16.15 11.20
CA GLN A 174 -13.20 16.71 10.58
C GLN A 174 -14.17 15.63 10.09
N SER A 175 -13.70 14.46 9.64
CA SER A 175 -14.58 13.34 9.29
C SER A 175 -15.37 12.86 10.52
N LEU A 176 -14.74 12.80 11.70
CA LEU A 176 -15.39 12.40 12.94
C LEU A 176 -16.36 13.47 13.46
N GLU A 177 -15.97 14.74 13.40
CA GLU A 177 -16.82 15.87 13.75
C GLU A 177 -18.06 15.97 12.84
N ALA A 178 -17.86 15.85 11.52
CA ALA A 178 -18.94 15.87 10.56
C ALA A 178 -19.90 14.69 10.76
N PHE A 179 -19.38 13.50 11.11
CA PHE A 179 -20.23 12.37 11.51
C PHE A 179 -21.06 12.70 12.75
N ALA A 180 -20.43 13.21 13.81
CA ALA A 180 -21.10 13.58 15.05
C ALA A 180 -22.21 14.62 14.80
N GLN A 181 -21.98 15.60 13.92
CA GLN A 181 -22.98 16.61 13.55
C GLN A 181 -24.03 16.13 12.53
N GLY A 182 -23.87 14.96 11.93
CA GLY A 182 -24.77 14.46 10.88
C GLY A 182 -24.67 15.27 9.59
N GLU A 183 -23.46 15.71 9.24
CA GLU A 183 -23.18 16.50 8.05
C GLU A 183 -22.61 15.65 6.90
N GLY A 184 -22.40 16.29 5.74
CA GLY A 184 -21.81 15.63 4.58
C GLY A 184 -22.63 14.44 4.08
N ILE A 185 -21.98 13.27 3.98
CA ILE A 185 -22.64 12.02 3.56
C ILE A 185 -23.57 11.45 4.64
N TRP A 186 -23.52 11.97 5.88
CA TRP A 186 -24.34 11.51 7.03
C TRP A 186 -25.58 12.37 7.29
N ARG A 187 -26.00 13.18 6.31
CA ARG A 187 -27.21 14.02 6.44
C ARG A 187 -28.47 13.19 6.64
N GLY A 188 -29.32 13.66 7.56
CA GLY A 188 -30.61 13.03 7.85
C GLY A 188 -30.49 11.72 8.63
N ARG A 189 -29.36 11.49 9.34
CA ARG A 189 -29.23 10.35 10.25
C ARG A 189 -29.87 10.64 11.60
N PRO A 190 -30.63 9.67 12.18
CA PRO A 190 -31.16 9.80 13.52
C PRO A 190 -30.05 10.08 14.55
N THR A 191 -30.37 10.90 15.55
CA THR A 191 -29.48 11.21 16.67
C THR A 191 -29.00 9.96 17.40
N ASP A 192 -29.89 9.00 17.63
CA ASP A 192 -29.56 7.76 18.36
C ASP A 192 -28.53 6.90 17.63
N LEU A 193 -28.61 6.82 16.30
CA LEU A 193 -27.66 6.08 15.47
C LEU A 193 -26.26 6.69 15.56
N ARG A 194 -26.16 8.03 15.51
CA ARG A 194 -24.88 8.72 15.66
C ARG A 194 -24.28 8.51 17.05
N ARG A 195 -25.10 8.60 18.11
CA ARG A 195 -24.65 8.33 19.49
C ARG A 195 -24.15 6.89 19.65
N ALA A 196 -24.92 5.90 19.15
CA ALA A 196 -24.54 4.49 19.20
C ALA A 196 -23.21 4.21 18.47
N GLN A 197 -22.99 4.84 17.31
CA GLN A 197 -21.73 4.73 16.59
C GLN A 197 -20.54 5.32 17.37
N LEU A 198 -20.73 6.45 18.04
CA LEU A 198 -19.69 7.04 18.89
C LEU A 198 -19.41 6.15 20.11
N ASP A 199 -20.44 5.59 20.74
CA ASP A 199 -20.28 4.62 21.84
C ASP A 199 -19.51 3.36 21.40
N GLN A 200 -19.80 2.83 20.20
CA GLN A 200 -19.07 1.71 19.63
C GLN A 200 -17.60 2.07 19.35
N ILE A 201 -17.35 3.25 18.79
CA ILE A 201 -15.99 3.74 18.54
C ILE A 201 -15.19 3.77 19.84
N ALA A 202 -15.75 4.35 20.91
CA ALA A 202 -15.06 4.46 22.20
C ALA A 202 -14.73 3.07 22.76
N THR A 203 -15.69 2.15 22.67
CA THR A 203 -15.53 0.76 23.12
C THR A 203 -14.43 0.03 22.35
N LEU A 204 -14.46 0.07 21.00
CA LEU A 204 -13.49 -0.64 20.17
C LEU A 204 -12.08 -0.01 20.24
N ALA A 205 -11.99 1.31 20.38
CA ALA A 205 -10.70 1.99 20.51
C ALA A 205 -9.99 1.62 21.82
N ASP A 206 -10.75 1.42 22.90
CA ASP A 206 -10.20 0.96 24.19
C ASP A 206 -9.92 -0.55 24.18
N GLU A 207 -10.86 -1.37 23.70
CA GLU A 207 -10.75 -2.84 23.63
C GLU A 207 -9.53 -3.29 22.80
N LEU A 208 -9.30 -2.64 21.66
CA LEU A 208 -8.29 -3.07 20.70
C LEU A 208 -6.93 -2.37 20.92
N TYR A 209 -6.78 -1.49 21.91
CA TYR A 209 -5.48 -0.90 22.21
C TYR A 209 -4.59 -1.89 22.98
N PRO A 210 -3.27 -2.05 22.67
CA PRO A 210 -2.48 -1.25 21.72
C PRO A 210 -2.34 -1.84 20.31
N THR A 211 -3.00 -2.96 19.99
CA THR A 211 -2.88 -3.62 18.69
C THR A 211 -3.55 -2.83 17.57
N LEU A 212 -4.59 -2.05 17.88
CA LEU A 212 -5.17 -1.04 17.01
C LEU A 212 -4.86 0.35 17.56
N ARG A 213 -4.31 1.21 16.72
CA ARG A 213 -3.97 2.60 17.06
C ARG A 213 -4.62 3.55 16.07
N TRP A 214 -5.60 4.31 16.55
CA TRP A 214 -6.30 5.29 15.74
C TRP A 214 -5.82 6.71 16.01
N PHE A 215 -5.34 7.37 14.95
CA PHE A 215 -4.85 8.74 14.97
C PHE A 215 -5.80 9.65 14.20
N LEU A 216 -6.03 10.86 14.71
CA LEU A 216 -6.77 11.90 14.00
C LEU A 216 -5.86 13.07 13.66
N PHE A 217 -5.78 13.41 12.38
CA PHE A 217 -5.05 14.57 11.87
C PHE A 217 -6.01 15.69 11.45
N ASP A 218 -5.52 16.93 11.35
CA ASP A 218 -6.32 18.05 10.83
C ASP A 218 -6.23 18.12 9.30
N ALA A 219 -7.35 17.89 8.62
CA ALA A 219 -7.44 17.91 7.17
C ALA A 219 -7.15 19.28 6.54
N ARG A 220 -7.18 20.37 7.32
CA ARG A 220 -6.79 21.71 6.85
C ARG A 220 -5.28 21.88 6.77
N GLU A 221 -4.54 21.15 7.62
CA GLU A 221 -3.08 21.18 7.66
C GLU A 221 -2.47 20.14 6.70
N ARG A 222 -3.11 18.96 6.61
CA ARG A 222 -2.61 17.83 5.82
C ARG A 222 -3.72 17.17 5.03
N TYR A 223 -3.49 17.00 3.73
CA TYR A 223 -4.31 16.14 2.89
C TYR A 223 -3.74 14.72 2.87
N ALA A 224 -4.61 13.72 2.91
CA ALA A 224 -4.26 12.32 2.78
C ALA A 224 -5.31 11.58 1.94
N PRO A 225 -4.93 10.92 0.83
CA PRO A 225 -5.86 10.10 0.06
C PRO A 225 -6.14 8.77 0.76
N PRO A 226 -7.28 8.10 0.47
CA PRO A 226 -7.55 6.77 1.03
C PRO A 226 -6.52 5.76 0.56
N LEU A 227 -5.94 5.02 1.51
CA LEU A 227 -4.74 4.22 1.31
C LEU A 227 -4.69 3.06 2.30
N THR A 228 -4.31 1.86 1.86
CA THR A 228 -3.98 0.73 2.73
C THR A 228 -2.56 0.26 2.44
N ILE A 229 -1.72 0.08 3.47
CA ILE A 229 -0.35 -0.44 3.36
C ILE A 229 -0.24 -1.73 4.16
N PHE A 230 0.15 -2.80 3.49
CA PHE A 230 0.33 -4.15 4.02
C PHE A 230 1.81 -4.42 4.27
N GLY A 231 2.34 -3.87 5.35
CA GLY A 231 3.77 -3.96 5.66
C GLY A 231 4.66 -3.50 4.48
N PRO A 232 5.77 -4.19 4.19
CA PRO A 232 6.61 -3.91 3.02
C PRO A 232 6.13 -4.60 1.73
N LEU A 233 5.00 -5.34 1.77
CA LEU A 233 4.58 -6.24 0.71
C LEU A 233 3.78 -5.52 -0.38
N ARG A 234 2.83 -4.67 0.03
CA ARG A 234 1.88 -4.04 -0.88
C ARG A 234 1.31 -2.74 -0.32
N ALA A 235 0.98 -1.80 -1.20
CA ALA A 235 0.12 -0.67 -0.86
C ALA A 235 -0.99 -0.51 -1.90
N ILE A 236 -2.18 -0.10 -1.47
CA ILE A 236 -3.35 0.11 -2.32
C ILE A 236 -3.86 1.52 -2.11
N LEU A 237 -3.82 2.35 -3.16
CA LEU A 237 -4.37 3.70 -3.17
C LEU A 237 -5.73 3.68 -3.88
N TYR A 238 -6.78 4.17 -3.22
CA TYR A 238 -8.13 4.13 -3.77
C TYR A 238 -8.48 5.46 -4.44
N THR A 239 -8.94 5.40 -5.69
CA THR A 239 -9.28 6.57 -6.51
C THR A 239 -10.71 6.51 -7.07
N GLY A 240 -11.60 5.74 -6.42
CA GLY A 240 -12.98 5.54 -6.84
C GLY A 240 -13.16 4.19 -7.54
N GLU A 241 -13.57 4.22 -8.81
CA GLU A 241 -13.78 3.01 -9.63
C GLU A 241 -12.49 2.32 -10.06
N VAL A 242 -11.33 2.93 -9.80
CA VAL A 242 -10.03 2.30 -10.00
C VAL A 242 -9.18 2.45 -8.76
N TYR A 243 -8.30 1.48 -8.52
CA TYR A 243 -7.31 1.52 -7.47
C TYR A 243 -5.93 1.19 -8.01
N PHE A 244 -4.91 1.82 -7.42
CA PHE A 244 -3.51 1.59 -7.74
C PHE A 244 -2.91 0.63 -6.72
N VAL A 245 -2.41 -0.50 -7.18
CA VAL A 245 -1.72 -1.50 -6.36
C VAL A 245 -0.22 -1.36 -6.58
N PHE A 246 0.50 -0.98 -5.53
CA PHE A 246 1.95 -0.87 -5.53
C PHE A 246 2.55 -2.14 -4.92
N ASN A 247 3.37 -2.84 -5.69
CA ASN A 247 4.12 -4.02 -5.23
C ASN A 247 5.62 -3.73 -5.08
N ASN A 248 6.09 -2.55 -5.51
CA ASN A 248 7.48 -2.12 -5.40
C ASN A 248 7.79 -1.54 -4.00
N THR A 249 8.81 -2.07 -3.34
CA THR A 249 9.28 -1.66 -2.00
C THR A 249 9.62 -0.17 -1.89
N GLU A 250 10.17 0.47 -2.92
CA GLU A 250 10.49 1.90 -2.91
C GLU A 250 9.21 2.76 -2.85
N HIS A 251 8.21 2.43 -3.67
CA HIS A 251 6.91 3.11 -3.65
C HIS A 251 6.21 2.90 -2.30
N ILE A 252 6.24 1.67 -1.79
CA ILE A 252 5.66 1.32 -0.48
C ILE A 252 6.35 2.10 0.64
N ARG A 253 7.68 2.26 0.59
CA ARG A 253 8.44 3.06 1.57
C ARG A 253 7.99 4.52 1.55
N ILE A 254 7.88 5.15 0.38
CA ILE A 254 7.43 6.54 0.25
C ILE A 254 6.01 6.72 0.82
N LEU A 255 5.10 5.80 0.49
CA LEU A 255 3.73 5.81 1.02
C LEU A 255 3.71 5.60 2.54
N THR A 256 4.59 4.75 3.07
CA THR A 256 4.75 4.54 4.52
C THR A 256 5.27 5.81 5.20
N GLU A 257 6.25 6.50 4.61
CA GLU A 257 6.76 7.77 5.14
C GLU A 257 5.70 8.86 5.16
N HIS A 258 4.84 8.91 4.13
CA HIS A 258 3.67 9.77 4.12
C HIS A 258 2.72 9.44 5.27
N PHE A 259 2.38 8.16 5.48
CA PHE A 259 1.53 7.73 6.59
C PHE A 259 2.14 8.09 7.96
N ASP A 260 3.43 7.80 8.17
CA ASP A 260 4.15 8.13 9.39
C ASP A 260 4.19 9.64 9.64
N SER A 261 4.19 10.46 8.59
CA SER A 261 4.04 11.92 8.71
C SER A 261 2.68 12.31 9.28
N LEU A 262 1.59 11.61 8.92
CA LEU A 262 0.25 11.87 9.47
C LEU A 262 0.19 11.51 10.95
N ILE A 263 0.80 10.40 11.36
CA ILE A 263 0.94 10.02 12.78
C ILE A 263 1.67 11.11 13.57
N ARG A 264 2.77 11.64 13.02
CA ARG A 264 3.55 12.70 13.68
C ARG A 264 2.78 14.01 13.80
N SER A 265 1.91 14.33 12.84
CA SER A 265 1.04 15.52 12.86
C SER A 265 -0.35 15.27 13.44
N ALA A 266 -0.61 14.09 14.02
CA ALA A 266 -1.91 13.78 14.59
C ALA A 266 -2.19 14.69 15.79
N GLN A 267 -3.34 15.37 15.76
CA GLN A 267 -3.80 16.21 16.88
C GLN A 267 -4.38 15.35 18.02
N VAL A 268 -4.90 14.16 17.68
CA VAL A 268 -5.49 13.24 18.64
C VAL A 268 -4.75 11.91 18.57
N ARG A 269 -4.24 11.47 19.73
CA ARG A 269 -3.55 10.19 19.91
C ARG A 269 -4.56 9.07 20.21
N PRO A 270 -4.19 7.78 20.01
CA PRO A 270 -5.08 6.64 20.26
C PRO A 270 -5.70 6.64 21.66
N THR A 271 -4.91 6.97 22.68
CA THR A 271 -5.36 7.01 24.09
C THR A 271 -6.34 8.15 24.40
N GLN A 272 -6.48 9.13 23.51
CA GLN A 272 -7.39 10.28 23.68
C GLN A 272 -8.72 10.09 22.94
N ILE A 273 -8.83 9.04 22.11
CA ILE A 273 -10.02 8.77 21.31
C ILE A 273 -11.27 8.59 22.18
N PRO A 274 -11.27 7.78 23.27
CA PRO A 274 -12.47 7.58 24.06
C PRO A 274 -13.03 8.89 24.65
N GLU A 275 -12.15 9.76 25.15
CA GLU A 275 -12.54 11.06 25.73
C GLU A 275 -13.10 12.02 24.66
N LEU A 276 -12.43 12.14 23.51
CA LEU A 276 -12.91 12.98 22.41
C LEU A 276 -14.30 12.54 21.94
N VAL A 277 -14.49 11.25 21.76
CA VAL A 277 -15.73 10.67 21.21
C VAL A 277 -16.89 10.82 22.18
N ALA A 278 -16.65 10.67 23.49
CA ALA A 278 -17.62 10.99 24.53
C ALA A 278 -18.02 12.47 24.49
N GLY A 279 -17.04 13.38 24.37
CA GLY A 279 -17.32 14.82 24.23
C GLY A 279 -18.17 15.14 22.99
N LEU A 280 -17.85 14.54 21.84
CA LEU A 280 -18.64 14.71 20.61
C LEU A 280 -20.06 14.17 20.75
N ARG A 281 -20.23 13.02 21.40
CA ARG A 281 -21.54 12.40 21.66
C ARG A 281 -22.45 13.31 22.47
N ASP A 282 -21.90 14.00 23.47
CA ASP A 282 -22.65 14.92 24.32
C ASP A 282 -23.08 16.20 23.59
N THR A 283 -22.41 16.56 22.48
CA THR A 283 -22.84 17.69 21.64
C THR A 283 -24.04 17.38 20.77
N ILE A 284 -24.38 16.10 20.57
CA ILE A 284 -25.50 15.71 19.71
C ILE A 284 -26.81 16.02 20.43
N LYS A 285 -27.52 17.05 19.94
CA LYS A 285 -28.85 17.44 20.43
C LYS A 285 -29.93 16.53 19.85
N GLU A 286 -31.00 16.34 20.62
CA GLU A 286 -32.22 15.61 20.20
C GLU A 286 -32.89 16.27 19.00
#